data_AF-A0A9N9CBC4-F1
#
_entry.id   AF-A0A9N9CBC4-F1
#
_cell.length_a   1.000
_cell.length_b   1.000
_cell.length_c   1.000
_cell.angle_alpha   90.00
_cell.angle_beta   90.00
_cell.angle_gamma   90.00
#
_symmetry.space_group_name_H-M   'P 1'
#
loop_
_entity.id
_entity.type
_entity.pdbx_description
1 polymer ?
#
loop_
_entity_poly.entity_id
_entity_poly.type
_entity_poly.pdbx_seq_one_letter_code
_entity_poly.pdbx_strand_id
1 'polypeptide(L)' 'MSELEIYLRGKSLCLNNNNFIIFRNQDVDGLSFVKLTYEQLVNFPLNISARKATRFATALFNEVFEFDI' A
#
# COMPACT_ATOMS: atom_id res chain seq x y z
N MET A 1 14.78 -5.06 4.39
CA MET A 1 13.50 -5.14 3.65
C MET A 1 12.44 -5.43 4.70
N SER A 2 11.40 -4.61 4.81
CA SER A 2 10.37 -4.77 5.86
C SER A 2 9.35 -5.86 5.49
N GLU A 3 8.60 -6.38 6.45
CA GLU A 3 7.51 -7.34 6.21
C GLU A 3 6.46 -6.78 5.24
N LEU A 4 6.14 -5.48 5.37
CA LEU A 4 5.28 -4.78 4.42
C LEU A 4 5.85 -4.81 2.99
N GLU A 5 7.15 -4.54 2.81
CA GLU A 5 7.78 -4.59 1.48
C GLU A 5 7.74 -6.00 0.88
N ILE A 6 7.97 -7.04 1.70
CA ILE A 6 7.91 -8.44 1.26
C ILE A 6 6.49 -8.77 0.80
N TYR A 7 5.50 -8.46 1.63
CA TYR A 7 4.08 -8.67 1.34
C TYR A 7 3.68 -7.96 0.04
N LEU A 8 3.98 -6.67 -0.08
CA LEU A 8 3.59 -5.85 -1.23
C LEU A 8 4.30 -6.26 -2.53
N ARG A 9 5.52 -6.80 -2.47
CA ARG A 9 6.22 -7.37 -3.63
C ARG A 9 5.60 -8.68 -4.11
N GLY A 10 4.98 -9.44 -3.21
CA GLY A 10 4.16 -10.61 -3.55
C GLY A 10 2.82 -10.25 -4.19
N LYS A 11 2.40 -8.98 -4.16
CA LYS A 11 1.14 -8.52 -4.75
C LYS A 11 1.37 -7.88 -6.12
N SER A 12 0.43 -8.11 -7.04
CA SER A 12 0.44 -7.54 -8.41
C SER A 12 0.04 -6.04 -8.46
N LEU A 13 0.68 -5.22 -7.62
CA LEU A 13 0.35 -3.81 -7.41
C LEU A 13 1.12 -2.84 -8.34
N CYS A 14 2.04 -3.35 -9.16
CA CYS A 14 2.94 -2.55 -10.01
C CYS A 14 3.74 -1.48 -9.23
N LEU A 15 4.19 -1.84 -8.03
CA LEU A 15 5.06 -1.01 -7.21
C LEU A 15 6.52 -1.12 -7.69
N ASN A 16 7.23 -0.01 -7.61
CA ASN A 16 8.66 0.05 -7.89
C ASN A 16 9.44 0.51 -6.65
N ASN A 17 10.77 0.51 -6.74
CA ASN A 17 11.63 0.88 -5.63
C ASN A 17 11.37 2.28 -5.07
N ASN A 18 10.94 3.24 -5.90
CA ASN A 18 10.60 4.59 -5.43
C ASN A 18 9.36 4.56 -4.51
N ASN A 19 8.36 3.72 -4.81
CA ASN A 19 7.19 3.57 -3.94
C ASN A 19 7.60 3.03 -2.56
N PHE A 20 8.52 2.07 -2.51
CA PHE A 20 9.03 1.52 -1.25
C PHE A 20 9.91 2.51 -0.47
N ILE A 21 10.68 3.36 -1.17
CA ILE A 21 11.41 4.47 -0.53
C ILE A 21 10.42 5.45 0.11
N ILE A 22 9.34 5.80 -0.58
CA ILE A 22 8.30 6.70 -0.05
C ILE A 22 7.69 6.12 1.23
N PHE A 23 7.29 4.84 1.24
CA PHE A 23 6.74 4.21 2.43
C PHE A 23 7.71 4.22 3.61
N ARG A 24 8.99 3.92 3.38
CA ARG A 24 10.03 3.99 4.42
C ARG A 24 10.26 5.41 4.93
N ASN A 25 10.30 6.40 4.04
CA ASN A 25 10.50 7.80 4.42
C ASN A 25 9.32 8.36 5.21
N GLN A 26 8.12 7.80 5.02
CA GLN A 26 6.91 8.17 5.75
C GLN A 26 6.63 7.25 6.94
N ASP A 27 7.58 6.39 7.31
CA ASP A 27 7.47 5.42 8.41
C ASP A 27 6.18 4.57 8.33
N VAL A 28 5.78 4.19 7.11
CA VAL A 28 4.60 3.37 6.86
C VAL A 28 4.96 1.91 7.13
N ASP A 29 4.56 1.43 8.30
CA ASP A 29 4.57 0.02 8.67
C ASP A 29 3.29 -0.71 8.22
N GLY A 30 3.19 -2.02 8.48
CA GLY A 30 2.03 -2.82 8.08
C GLY A 30 0.70 -2.33 8.66
N LEU A 31 0.69 -1.88 9.93
CA LEU A 31 -0.51 -1.40 10.59
C LEU A 31 -0.95 -0.02 10.07
N SER A 32 0.00 0.86 9.81
CA SER A 32 -0.25 2.18 9.23
C SER A 32 -0.73 2.04 7.80
N PHE A 33 -0.14 1.10 7.05
CA PHE A 33 -0.51 0.81 5.68
C PHE A 33 -1.98 0.42 5.51
N VAL A 34 -2.51 -0.48 6.34
CA VAL A 34 -3.92 -0.92 6.25
C VAL A 34 -4.92 0.19 6.60
N LYS A 35 -4.46 1.27 7.26
CA LYS A 35 -5.28 2.43 7.62
C LYS A 35 -5.22 3.56 6.59
N LEU A 36 -4.34 3.45 5.59
CA LEU A 36 -4.19 4.50 4.58
C LEU A 36 -5.47 4.62 3.74
N THR A 37 -6.01 5.83 3.68
CA THR A 37 -7.11 6.15 2.78
C THR A 37 -6.59 6.35 1.36
N TYR A 38 -7.51 6.24 0.38
CA TYR A 38 -7.19 6.59 -1.00
C TYR A 38 -6.61 8.01 -1.12
N GLU A 39 -7.20 8.97 -0.39
CA GLU A 39 -6.75 10.37 -0.37
C GLU A 39 -5.31 10.51 0.15
N GLN A 40 -4.98 9.81 1.24
CA GLN A 40 -3.63 9.82 1.79
C GLN A 40 -2.61 9.18 0.85
N LEU A 41 -3.00 8.16 0.08
CA LEU A 41 -2.14 7.55 -0.93
C LEU A 41 -1.82 8.51 -2.07
N VAL A 42 -2.82 9.22 -2.60
CA VAL A 42 -2.64 10.07 -3.79
C VAL A 42 -2.06 11.45 -3.50
N ASN A 43 -2.26 11.96 -2.28
CA ASN A 43 -1.76 13.27 -1.88
C ASN A 43 -0.34 13.20 -1.29
N PHE A 44 0.30 14.36 -1.18
CA PHE A 44 1.54 14.48 -0.40
C PHE A 44 1.28 14.01 1.04
N PRO A 45 2.18 13.22 1.65
CA PRO A 45 3.55 12.94 1.21
C PRO A 45 3.75 11.67 0.36
N LEU A 46 2.72 10.85 0.18
CA LEU A 46 2.85 9.55 -0.50
C LEU A 46 2.84 9.67 -2.02
N ASN A 47 2.03 10.58 -2.57
CA ASN A 47 1.96 10.93 -3.99
C ASN A 47 1.95 9.70 -4.93
N ILE A 48 1.24 8.65 -4.52
CA ILE A 48 1.05 7.42 -5.28
C ILE A 48 0.06 7.72 -6.40
N SER A 49 0.34 7.27 -7.63
CA SER A 49 -0.59 7.52 -8.73
C SER A 49 -1.96 6.90 -8.44
N ALA A 50 -3.03 7.59 -8.85
CA ALA A 50 -4.41 7.14 -8.70
C ALA A 50 -4.61 5.66 -9.09
N ARG A 51 -4.01 5.23 -10.21
CA ARG A 51 -4.07 3.83 -10.68
C ARG A 51 -3.48 2.83 -9.68
N LYS A 52 -2.37 3.17 -9.03
CA LYS A 52 -1.73 2.33 -8.00
C LYS A 52 -2.52 2.38 -6.69
N ALA A 53 -2.99 3.56 -6.30
CA ALA A 53 -3.85 3.76 -5.12
C ALA A 53 -5.14 2.94 -5.19
N THR A 54 -5.79 2.87 -6.37
CA THR A 54 -6.95 1.99 -6.57
C THR A 54 -6.60 0.51 -6.38
N ARG A 55 -5.47 0.05 -6.93
CA ARG A 55 -5.02 -1.34 -6.75
C ARG A 55 -4.71 -1.66 -5.29
N PHE A 56 -4.15 -0.70 -4.55
CA PHE A 56 -3.96 -0.83 -3.10
C PHE A 56 -5.28 -1.01 -2.37
N ALA A 57 -6.26 -0.15 -2.63
CA ALA A 57 -7.58 -0.25 -2.02
C ALA A 57 -8.25 -1.60 -2.33
N THR A 58 -8.16 -2.08 -3.57
CA THR A 58 -8.68 -3.39 -3.96
C THR A 58 -7.97 -4.55 -3.28
N ALA A 59 -6.64 -4.50 -3.16
CA ALA A 59 -5.89 -5.57 -2.49
C ALA A 59 -6.22 -5.64 -0.99
N LEU A 60 -6.31 -4.49 -0.31
CA LEU A 60 -6.73 -4.42 1.08
C LEU A 60 -8.17 -4.91 1.27
N PHE A 61 -9.09 -4.49 0.39
CA PHE A 61 -10.48 -4.92 0.44
C PHE A 61 -10.58 -6.44 0.28
N ASN A 62 -9.96 -7.04 -0.74
CA ASN A 62 -10.05 -8.48 -0.94
C ASN A 62 -9.50 -9.30 0.24
N GLU A 63 -8.47 -8.82 0.93
CA GLU A 63 -7.95 -9.52 2.11
C GLU A 63 -8.86 -9.39 3.32
N VAL A 64 -9.50 -8.23 3.55
CA VAL A 64 -10.42 -8.06 4.68
C VAL A 64 -11.63 -8.98 4.54
N PHE A 65 -12.11 -9.25 3.31
CA PHE A 65 -13.28 -10.12 3.08
C PHE A 65 -12.93 -11.61 2.94
N GLU A 66 -11.66 -12.01 2.76
CA GLU A 66 -11.26 -13.42 2.79
C GLU A 66 -11.20 -13.99 4.22
N PHE A 67 -11.19 -13.15 5.26
CA PHE A 67 -11.23 -13.57 6.67
C PHE A 67 -12.66 -13.70 7.26
N ASP A 68 -13.69 -13.37 6.48
CA ASP A 68 -15.10 -13.42 6.90
C ASP A 68 -15.89 -14.64 6.34
N ILE A 69 -15.19 -15.71 5.89
CA ILE A 69 -15.81 -16.95 5.38
C ILE A 69 -15.29 -18.18 6.13
#